data_AF-A0A9E0MB75-F1
#
_entry.id   AF-A0A9E0MB75-F1
#
_cell.length_a   1.000
_cell.length_b   1.000
_cell.length_c   1.000
_cell.angle_alpha   90.00
_cell.angle_beta   90.00
_cell.angle_gamma   90.00
#
_symmetry.space_group_name_H-M   'P 1'
#
loop_
_entity.id
_entity.type
_entity.pdbx_description
1 polymer ?
#
loop_
_entity_poly.entity_id
_entity_poly.type
_entity_poly.pdbx_seq_one_letter_code
_entity_poly.pdbx_strand_id
1 'polypeptide(L)' 'MQTTSYQVEGKVFEVLPGCGLASVSSKQGSIYTVDRHTPGIAFDELHNDQVLRCMVDLDSKRVLRADLI' A
#
# COMPACT_ATOMS: atom_id res chain seq x y z
N MET A 1 22.23 -2.85 5.35
CA MET A 1 21.41 -1.65 5.64
C MET A 1 20.21 -2.13 6.43
N GLN A 2 19.98 -1.61 7.64
CA GLN A 2 18.77 -1.94 8.41
C GLN A 2 17.61 -1.17 7.79
N THR A 3 16.68 -1.88 7.20
CA THR A 3 15.47 -1.28 6.62
C THR A 3 14.50 -0.96 7.74
N THR A 4 14.22 0.31 7.96
CA THR A 4 13.29 0.71 9.02
C THR A 4 11.86 0.62 8.48
N SER A 5 11.15 -0.43 8.89
CA SER A 5 9.76 -0.66 8.48
C SER A 5 8.78 -0.19 9.54
N TYR A 6 7.65 0.36 9.11
CA TYR A 6 6.59 0.86 9.98
C TYR A 6 5.23 0.43 9.48
N GLN A 7 4.28 0.33 10.41
CA GLN A 7 2.88 0.09 10.07
C GLN A 7 2.17 1.43 9.85
N VAL A 8 1.43 1.53 8.76
CA VAL A 8 0.62 2.68 8.38
C VAL A 8 -0.76 2.19 7.97
N GLU A 9 -1.81 2.85 8.47
CA GLU A 9 -3.14 2.70 7.91
C GLU A 9 -3.36 3.77 6.85
N GLY A 10 -3.81 3.35 5.67
CA GLY A 10 -4.04 4.25 4.57
C GLY A 10 -5.22 3.84 3.70
N LYS A 11 -5.76 4.81 3.00
CA LYS A 11 -6.92 4.65 2.12
C LYS A 11 -6.46 4.53 0.67
N VAL A 12 -6.92 3.51 -0.04
CA VAL A 12 -6.73 3.36 -1.48
C VAL A 12 -7.50 4.49 -2.17
N PHE A 13 -6.82 5.28 -2.99
CA PHE A 13 -7.47 6.38 -3.72
C PHE A 13 -7.30 6.26 -5.24
N GLU A 14 -6.43 5.37 -5.70
CA GLU A 14 -6.24 5.07 -7.10
C GLU A 14 -5.82 3.61 -7.27
N VAL A 15 -6.43 2.92 -8.23
CA VAL A 15 -6.03 1.59 -8.69
C VAL A 15 -5.79 1.68 -10.19
N LEU A 16 -4.64 1.20 -10.65
CA LEU A 16 -4.21 1.16 -12.05
C LEU A 16 -4.06 -0.32 -12.47
N PRO A 17 -5.15 -1.00 -12.87
CA PRO A 17 -5.12 -2.44 -13.13
C PRO A 17 -4.18 -2.85 -14.25
N GLY A 18 -4.10 -2.03 -15.31
CA GLY A 18 -3.20 -2.28 -16.45
C GLY A 18 -1.72 -2.24 -16.07
N CYS A 19 -1.37 -1.56 -14.98
CA CYS A 19 0.00 -1.47 -14.47
C CYS A 19 0.25 -2.41 -13.29
N GLY A 20 -0.80 -2.99 -12.69
CA GLY A 20 -0.69 -3.78 -11.46
C GLY A 20 -0.22 -2.94 -10.27
N LEU A 21 -0.64 -1.67 -10.21
CA LEU A 21 -0.28 -0.71 -9.16
C LEU A 21 -1.53 -0.11 -8.53
N ALA A 22 -1.45 0.21 -7.24
CA ALA A 22 -2.44 1.00 -6.52
C ALA A 22 -1.72 1.98 -5.58
N SER A 23 -2.38 3.10 -5.31
CA SER A 23 -1.87 4.17 -4.47
C SER A 23 -2.68 4.27 -3.18
N VAL A 24 -1.96 4.27 -2.06
CA VAL A 24 -2.54 4.35 -0.71
C VAL A 24 -2.08 5.65 -0.06
N SER A 25 -3.03 6.44 0.45
CA SER A 25 -2.76 7.67 1.18
C SER A 25 -2.95 7.47 2.68
N SER A 26 -1.93 7.80 3.48
CA SER A 26 -2.05 7.77 4.94
C SER A 26 -2.76 9.00 5.48
N LYS A 27 -3.22 8.94 6.73
CA LYS A 27 -3.82 10.11 7.43
C LYS A 27 -2.88 11.31 7.52
N GLN A 28 -1.57 11.11 7.42
CA GLN A 28 -0.56 12.18 7.45
C GLN A 28 -0.26 12.76 6.05
N GLY A 29 -0.94 12.26 5.00
CA GLY A 29 -0.78 12.73 3.63
C GLY A 29 0.36 12.04 2.85
N SER A 30 1.08 11.09 3.45
CA SER A 30 2.08 10.30 2.74
C SER A 30 1.41 9.32 1.77
N ILE A 31 1.99 9.19 0.57
CA ILE A 31 1.52 8.26 -0.47
C ILE A 31 2.49 7.09 -0.56
N TYR A 32 1.93 5.89 -0.63
CA TYR A 32 2.65 4.63 -0.76
C TYR A 32 2.09 3.81 -1.92
N THR A 33 2.97 3.10 -2.61
CA THR A 33 2.60 2.26 -3.76
C THR A 33 2.45 0.81 -3.33
N VAL A 34 1.28 0.23 -3.62
CA VAL A 34 1.01 -1.20 -3.57
C VAL A 34 1.16 -1.74 -4.98
N ASP A 35 1.97 -2.79 -5.13
CA ASP A 35 2.11 -3.51 -6.40
C ASP A 35 1.37 -4.86 -6.34
N ARG A 36 1.14 -5.49 -7.50
CA ARG A 36 0.46 -6.79 -7.56
C ARG A 36 1.18 -7.96 -6.88
N HIS A 37 2.44 -7.77 -6.51
CA HIS A 37 3.25 -8.74 -5.79
C HIS A 37 3.31 -8.44 -4.29
N THR A 38 2.61 -7.40 -3.83
CA THR A 38 2.56 -7.03 -2.42
C THR A 38 1.81 -8.11 -1.65
N PRO A 39 2.47 -8.77 -0.68
CA PRO A 39 1.84 -9.84 0.08
C PRO A 39 0.73 -9.31 0.99
N GLY A 40 -0.22 -10.20 1.33
CA GLY A 40 -1.30 -9.94 2.28
C GLY A 40 -2.63 -9.52 1.66
N ILE A 41 -2.64 -9.12 0.39
CA ILE A 41 -3.85 -8.76 -0.36
C ILE A 41 -3.76 -9.25 -1.80
N ALA A 42 -4.86 -9.77 -2.35
CA ALA A 42 -4.91 -10.04 -3.79
C ALA A 42 -5.15 -8.73 -4.53
N PHE A 43 -4.35 -8.43 -5.54
CA PHE A 43 -4.48 -7.16 -6.28
C PHE A 43 -5.87 -6.97 -6.90
N ASP A 44 -6.49 -8.06 -7.35
CA ASP A 44 -7.82 -8.03 -7.97
C ASP A 44 -8.94 -7.69 -6.96
N GLU A 45 -8.66 -7.73 -5.66
CA GLU A 45 -9.56 -7.33 -4.57
C GLU A 45 -9.42 -5.85 -4.20
N LEU A 46 -8.46 -5.13 -4.79
CA LEU A 46 -8.22 -3.71 -4.52
C LEU A 46 -9.23 -2.83 -5.26
N HIS A 47 -9.86 -1.96 -4.49
CA HIS A 47 -10.81 -0.96 -4.95
C HIS A 47 -10.56 0.37 -4.27
N ASN A 48 -10.95 1.45 -4.95
CA ASN A 48 -10.91 2.78 -4.36
C ASN A 48 -11.72 2.81 -3.06
N ASP A 49 -11.30 3.67 -2.15
CA ASP A 49 -11.86 3.91 -0.83
C ASP A 49 -11.67 2.82 0.23
N GLN A 50 -11.05 1.68 -0.10
CA GLN A 50 -10.65 0.68 0.90
C GLN A 50 -9.59 1.20 1.86
N VAL A 51 -9.62 0.73 3.09
CA VAL A 51 -8.57 1.01 4.08
C VAL A 51 -7.69 -0.22 4.22
N LEU A 52 -6.39 -0.02 4.05
CA LEU A 52 -5.38 -1.05 4.19
C LEU A 52 -4.50 -0.74 5.40
N ARG A 53 -4.10 -1.80 6.09
CA ARG A 53 -2.94 -1.78 6.98
C ARG A 53 -1.71 -2.16 6.16
N CYS A 54 -0.84 -1.19 5.92
CA CYS A 54 0.38 -1.34 5.16
C CYS A 54 1.59 -1.44 6.09
N MET A 55 2.49 -2.38 5.81
CA MET A 55 3.88 -2.31 6.28
C MET A 55 4.69 -1.60 5.20
N VAL A 56 5.30 -0.48 5.55
CA VAL A 56 6.01 0.38 4.59
C VAL A 56 7.48 0.49 4.93
N ASP A 57 8.29 0.59 3.89
CA ASP A 57 9.68 0.99 3.94
C ASP A 57 9.75 2.52 3.79
N LEU A 58 10.32 3.24 4.77
CA LEU A 58 10.36 4.71 4.73
C LEU A 58 11.33 5.27 3.69
N ASP A 59 12.42 4.56 3.39
CA ASP A 59 13.47 5.05 2.50
C ASP A 59 13.00 5.01 1.04
N SER A 60 12.26 3.97 0.67
CA SER A 60 11.74 3.73 -0.68
C SER A 60 10.27 4.09 -0.86
N LYS A 61 9.54 4.38 0.24
CA LYS A 61 8.08 4.58 0.27
C LYS A 61 7.29 3.41 -0.36
N ARG A 62 7.89 2.22 -0.37
CA ARG A 62 7.27 1.01 -0.92
C ARG A 62 6.45 0.30 0.14
N VAL A 63 5.30 -0.23 -0.24
CA VAL A 63 4.55 -1.16 0.60
C VAL A 63 5.20 -2.55 0.51
N LEU A 64 5.64 -3.07 1.66
CA LEU A 64 6.24 -4.39 1.81
C LEU A 64 5.19 -5.48 2.04
N ARG A 65 4.04 -5.10 2.61
CA ARG A 65 2.87 -5.94 2.87
C ARG A 65 1.63 -5.06 3.06
N ALA A 66 0.46 -5.51 2.62
CA ALA A 66 -0.81 -4.85 2.89
C ALA A 66 -1.88 -5.87 3.27
N ASP A 67 -2.66 -5.59 4.31
CA ASP A 67 -3.79 -6.41 4.73
C ASP A 67 -5.06 -5.51 4.79
N LEU A 68 -6.20 -6.00 4.28
CA LEU A 68 -7.49 -5.29 4.34
C LEU A 68 -8.05 -5.29 5.77
N ILE A 69 -8.62 -4.17 6.23
CA ILE A 69 -9.18 -4.00 7.59
C ILE A 69 -10.56 -3.34 7.61
#